data_AF-T1ANI2-F1
#
_entry.id   AF-T1ANI2-F1
#
_cell.length_a   1.000
_cell.length_b   1.000
_cell.length_c   1.000
_cell.angle_alpha   90.00
_cell.angle_beta   90.00
_cell.angle_gamma   90.00
#
_symmetry.space_group_name_H-M   'P 1'
#
loop_
_entity.id
_entity.type
_entity.pdbx_description
1 polymer ?
#
loop_
_entity_poly.entity_id
_entity_poly.type
_entity_poly.pdbx_seq_one_letter_code
_entity_poly.pdbx_strand_id
1 'polypeptide(L)' 'MIADMKRATFTAAIRQADGWWFGWIEEVPGVNAQERTREDVLASLRVCLAEALEMNRRDAIEAAGEGFEEVVVAA' A
#
# COMPACT_ATOMS: atom_id res chain seq x y z
N MET A 1 2.20 18.71 12.53
CA MET A 1 1.44 17.45 12.66
C MET A 1 1.12 16.90 11.27
N ILE A 2 2.13 16.45 10.53
CA ILE A 2 2.14 15.21 9.71
C ILE A 2 3.64 14.95 9.55
N ALA A 3 4.20 14.08 10.40
CA ALA A 3 5.61 13.70 10.33
C ALA A 3 5.89 13.08 8.95
N ASP A 4 7.12 13.26 8.48
CA ASP A 4 7.72 12.66 7.28
C ASP A 4 7.29 11.20 7.05
N MET A 5 6.15 11.02 6.39
CA MET A 5 5.85 9.76 5.71
C MET A 5 6.88 9.66 4.59
N LYS A 6 7.84 8.74 4.73
CA LYS A 6 8.82 8.40 3.68
C LYS A 6 8.06 8.38 2.35
N ARG A 7 8.33 9.35 1.46
CA ARG A 7 7.58 9.49 0.19
C ARG A 7 8.00 8.37 -0.77
N ALA A 8 7.46 7.20 -0.54
CA ALA A 8 7.45 6.14 -1.53
C ALA A 8 6.34 6.45 -2.55
N THR A 9 6.69 6.34 -3.83
CA THR A 9 5.70 6.34 -4.91
C THR A 9 5.35 4.90 -5.22
N PHE A 10 4.06 4.63 -5.40
CA PHE A 10 3.53 3.30 -5.70
C PHE A 10 2.77 3.35 -7.01
N THR A 11 2.82 2.26 -7.76
CA THR A 11 2.23 2.14 -9.08
C THR A 11 1.01 1.23 -8.99
N ALA A 12 -0.14 1.74 -9.44
CA ALA A 12 -1.36 0.96 -9.51
C ALA A 12 -1.57 0.44 -10.93
N ALA A 13 -1.58 -0.88 -11.10
CA ALA A 13 -2.10 -1.51 -12.29
C ALA A 13 -3.63 -1.59 -12.16
N ILE A 14 -4.37 -1.00 -13.08
CA ILE A 14 -5.84 -1.03 -13.07
C ILE A 14 -6.39 -1.51 -14.41
N ARG A 15 -7.50 -2.24 -14.36
CA ARG A 15 -8.17 -2.78 -15.54
C ARG A 15 -9.69 -2.71 -15.37
N GLN A 16 -10.40 -2.32 -16.43
CA GLN A 16 -11.85 -2.45 -16.50
C GLN A 16 -12.24 -3.76 -17.22
N ALA A 17 -13.18 -4.51 -16.66
CA ALA A 17 -13.78 -5.69 -17.31
C ALA A 17 -15.21 -5.89 -16.79
N ASP A 18 -16.15 -6.23 -17.70
CA ASP A 18 -17.55 -6.57 -17.38
C ASP A 18 -18.27 -5.53 -16.49
N GLY A 19 -17.99 -4.24 -16.71
CA GLY A 19 -18.58 -3.15 -15.92
C GLY A 19 -18.01 -3.01 -14.50
N TRP A 20 -16.86 -3.60 -14.23
CA TRP A 20 -16.10 -3.48 -12.99
C TRP A 20 -14.69 -2.94 -13.26
N TRP A 21 -14.13 -2.29 -12.25
CA TRP A 21 -12.73 -1.91 -12.17
C TRP A 21 -12.01 -2.79 -11.17
N PHE A 22 -10.86 -3.32 -11.58
CA PHE A 22 -9.96 -4.12 -10.77
C PHE A 22 -8.63 -3.37 -10.65
N GLY A 23 -8.00 -3.45 -9.49
CA GLY A 23 -6.74 -2.77 -9.23
C GLY A 23 -5.81 -3.58 -8.35
N TRP A 24 -4.50 -3.39 -8.58
CA TRP A 24 -3.40 -3.98 -7.81
C TRP A 24 -2.30 -2.95 -7.62
N ILE A 25 -1.59 -2.98 -6.50
CA ILE A 25 -0.35 -2.22 -6.31
C ILE A 25 0.83 -3.09 -6.71
N GLU A 26 1.62 -2.65 -7.69
CA GLU A 26 2.70 -3.44 -8.27
C GLU A 26 3.79 -3.79 -7.24
N GLU A 27 4.12 -2.85 -6.37
CA GLU A 27 5.20 -2.99 -5.39
C GLU A 27 4.78 -3.72 -4.11
N VAL A 28 3.48 -3.96 -3.88
CA VAL A 28 2.97 -4.56 -2.64
C VAL A 28 2.05 -5.74 -2.97
N PRO A 29 2.59 -6.98 -2.98
CA PRO A 29 1.81 -8.19 -3.22
C PRO A 29 0.60 -8.29 -2.27
N GLY A 30 -0.54 -8.68 -2.82
CA GLY A 30 -1.78 -8.85 -2.06
C GLY A 30 -2.62 -7.59 -1.90
N VAL A 31 -2.08 -6.40 -2.17
CA VAL A 31 -2.88 -5.15 -2.16
C VAL A 31 -3.67 -5.03 -3.46
N ASN A 32 -4.98 -5.19 -3.37
CA ASN A 32 -5.89 -5.13 -4.50
C ASN A 32 -7.26 -4.59 -4.09
N ALA A 33 -8.04 -4.14 -5.06
CA ALA A 33 -9.43 -3.72 -4.88
C ALA A 33 -10.27 -3.98 -6.13
N GLN A 34 -11.58 -4.07 -5.96
CA GLN A 34 -12.54 -4.18 -7.05
C GLN A 34 -13.73 -3.26 -6.78
N GLU A 35 -14.05 -2.37 -7.72
CA GLU A 35 -15.10 -1.37 -7.57
C GLU A 35 -15.88 -1.13 -8.87
N ARG A 36 -16.95 -0.34 -8.77
CA ARG A 36 -17.80 0.01 -9.93
C ARG A 36 -17.24 1.13 -10.78
N THR A 37 -16.42 2.01 -10.21
CA THR A 37 -15.84 3.15 -10.91
C THR A 37 -14.31 3.16 -10.80
N ARG A 38 -13.67 3.92 -11.69
CA ARG A 38 -12.22 4.10 -11.68
C ARG A 38 -11.78 4.87 -10.43
N GLU A 39 -12.56 5.86 -10.03
CA GLU A 39 -12.31 6.70 -8.87
C GLU A 39 -12.38 5.87 -7.59
N ASP A 40 -13.41 5.01 -7.48
CA ASP A 40 -13.60 4.16 -6.32
C ASP A 40 -12.47 3.13 -6.20
N VAL A 41 -12.07 2.45 -7.28
CA VAL A 41 -10.98 1.46 -7.19
C VAL A 41 -9.67 2.13 -6.73
N LEU A 42 -9.42 3.37 -7.18
CA LEU A 42 -8.26 4.15 -6.73
C LEU A 42 -8.40 4.61 -5.27
N ALA A 43 -9.61 4.91 -4.79
CA ALA A 43 -9.84 5.24 -3.39
C ALA A 43 -9.60 4.01 -2.50
N SER A 44 -10.19 2.87 -2.85
CA SER A 44 -10.04 1.61 -2.13
C SER A 44 -8.59 1.13 -2.13
N LEU A 45 -7.88 1.21 -3.26
CA LEU A 45 -6.45 0.88 -3.31
C LEU A 45 -5.59 1.71 -2.35
N ARG A 46 -5.89 3.00 -2.17
CA ARG A 46 -5.14 3.85 -1.22
C ARG A 46 -5.37 3.41 0.23
N VAL A 47 -6.59 3.02 0.57
CA VAL A 47 -6.93 2.51 1.90
C VAL A 47 -6.21 1.18 2.14
N CYS A 48 -6.38 0.21 1.23
CA CYS A 48 -5.73 -1.10 1.35
C CYS A 48 -4.20 -0.99 1.39
N LEU A 49 -3.61 -0.09 0.61
CA LEU A 49 -2.16 0.17 0.65
C LEU A 49 -1.72 0.72 2.00
N ALA A 50 -2.45 1.69 2.57
CA ALA A 50 -2.12 2.26 3.88
C ALA A 50 -2.18 1.20 4.98
N GLU A 51 -3.20 0.35 4.96
CA GLU A 51 -3.37 -0.76 5.90
C GLU A 51 -2.23 -1.79 5.77
N ALA A 52 -1.91 -2.22 4.54
CA ALA A 52 -0.83 -3.17 4.30
C ALA A 52 0.54 -2.63 4.72
N LEU A 53 0.84 -1.37 4.44
CA LEU A 53 2.10 -0.75 4.87
C LEU A 53 2.20 -0.62 6.39
N GLU A 54 1.09 -0.35 7.08
CA GLU A 54 1.04 -0.32 8.54
C GLU A 54 1.20 -1.71 9.15
N MET A 55 0.55 -2.72 8.60
CA MET A 55 0.74 -4.11 9.02
C MET A 55 2.20 -4.55 8.85
N ASN A 56 2.78 -4.34 7.66
CA ASN A 56 4.17 -4.69 7.39
C ASN A 56 5.15 -3.98 8.34
N ARG A 57 4.87 -2.72 8.69
CA ARG A 57 5.69 -1.96 9.65
C ARG A 57 5.61 -2.57 11.05
N ARG A 58 4.40 -2.93 11.51
CA ARG A 58 4.22 -3.57 12.82
C ARG A 58 4.92 -4.92 12.89
N ASP A 59 4.74 -5.76 11.88
CA ASP A 59 5.37 -7.08 11.81
C ASP A 59 6.90 -6.97 11.80
N ALA A 60 7.46 -5.98 11.08
CA ALA A 60 8.90 -5.74 11.07
C ALA A 60 9.44 -5.27 12.43
N ILE A 61 8.72 -4.37 13.11
CA ILE A 61 9.10 -3.88 14.46
C ILE A 61 9.01 -5.02 15.47
N GLU A 62 7.94 -5.82 15.43
CA GLU A 62 7.78 -6.98 16.30
C GLU A 62 8.91 -7.99 16.08
N ALA A 63 9.26 -8.27 14.82
CA ALA A 63 10.36 -9.17 14.48
C ALA A 63 11.74 -8.63 14.89
N ALA A 64 11.96 -7.31 14.85
CA ALA A 64 13.22 -6.69 15.23
C ALA A 64 13.49 -6.76 16.74
N GLY A 65 12.44 -6.75 17.57
CA GLY A 65 12.56 -6.80 19.03
C GLY A 65 13.06 -5.48 19.64
N GLU A 66 13.87 -5.55 20.70
CA GLU A 66 14.40 -4.37 21.38
C GLU A 66 15.76 -3.92 20.79
N GLY A 67 16.02 -2.61 20.85
CA GLY A 67 17.33 -2.05 20.48
C GLY A 67 17.58 -1.87 18.98
N PHE A 68 16.53 -1.86 18.15
CA PHE A 68 16.64 -1.60 16.71
C PHE A 68 16.77 -0.11 16.38
N GLU A 69 17.28 0.17 15.18
CA GLU A 69 17.29 1.49 14.54
C GLU A 69 16.49 1.42 13.23
N GLU A 70 15.71 2.45 12.94
CA GLU A 70 15.06 2.60 11.63
C GLU A 70 15.91 3.48 10.71
N VAL A 71 16.45 2.89 9.63
CA VAL A 71 17.18 3.62 8.60
C VAL A 71 16.39 3.69 7.29
N VAL A 72 16.64 4.71 6.47
CA VAL A 72 16.07 4.81 5.11
C VAL A 72 16.97 4.04 4.16
N VAL A 73 16.36 3.17 3.35
CA VAL A 73 17.05 2.41 2.29
C VAL A 73 16.32 2.67 0.97
N ALA A 74 17.08 2.91 -0.09
CA ALA A 74 16.57 3.04 -1.46
C ALA A 74 16.88 1.75 -2.24
N ALA A 75 15.98 1.37 -3.14
CA ALA A 75 16.20 0.26 -4.08
C ALA A 75 17.19 0.65 -5.19
#